data_AF-A0A3A6QFG8-F1
#
_entry.id   AF-A0A3A6QFG8-F1
#
_cell.length_a   1.000
_cell.length_b   1.000
_cell.length_c   1.000
_cell.angle_alpha   90.00
_cell.angle_beta   90.00
_cell.angle_gamma   90.00
#
_symmetry.space_group_name_H-M   'P 1'
#
loop_
_entity.id
_entity.type
_entity.pdbx_description
1 polymer ?
#
loop_
_entity_poly.entity_id
_entity_poly.type
_entity_poly.pdbx_seq_one_letter_code
_entity_poly.pdbx_strand_id
1 'polypeptide(L)'
;MMRLSNRIRQDLITTLMEGAAYIDSLDLSRFFELGVREKQIGLIDYAIHTLYSHPYLTMDAFIEEGYSQQLLNRTIGDFEQFKSEIGLDRYTLDRWLEQNDDASGDVCMPYEVYQYFAPEVRAKYLSGLILKGVRVQLGSESLACIRLKCGTPFAIPKNTAEIAFYLQISRFGHYSQMHFSRSESVLTLGSNRIEICIYASQAKRTEDYTVCLIDDRELHDVQKAKPSIFMLQDFSIKHTSGINEECLKVLGLI
;
A
#
# COMPACT_ATOMS: atom_id res chain seq x y z
N MET A 1 14.87 28.01 2.88
CA MET A 1 15.32 26.90 3.76
C MET A 1 16.35 26.10 2.98
N MET A 2 17.54 25.87 3.54
CA MET A 2 18.65 25.16 2.87
C MET A 2 18.35 23.66 2.80
N ARG A 3 18.79 22.99 1.73
CA ARG A 3 18.75 21.53 1.63
C ARG A 3 19.83 20.93 2.53
N LEU A 4 19.45 19.96 3.36
CA LEU A 4 20.39 19.16 4.14
C LEU A 4 21.30 18.37 3.20
N SER A 5 22.61 18.44 3.43
CA SER A 5 23.55 17.57 2.73
C SER A 5 23.42 16.14 3.26
N ASN A 6 23.68 15.14 2.41
CA ASN A 6 23.58 13.73 2.82
C ASN A 6 24.45 13.41 4.05
N ARG A 7 25.65 14.00 4.14
CA ARG A 7 26.55 13.81 5.29
C ARG A 7 25.96 14.34 6.58
N ILE A 8 25.44 15.57 6.57
CA ILE A 8 24.83 16.18 7.78
C ILE A 8 23.58 15.39 8.19
N ARG A 9 22.77 14.95 7.20
CA ARG A 9 21.60 14.12 7.46
C ARG A 9 21.97 12.79 8.12
N GLN A 10 22.97 12.08 7.61
CA GLN A 10 23.44 10.81 8.17
C GLN A 10 23.99 10.97 9.59
N ASP A 11 24.80 12.00 9.84
CA ASP A 11 25.31 12.30 11.18
C ASP A 11 24.15 12.61 12.15
N LEU A 12 23.15 13.36 11.69
CA LEU A 12 21.96 13.69 12.49
C LEU A 12 21.11 12.44 12.79
N ILE A 13 20.84 11.60 11.79
CA ILE A 13 20.13 10.31 11.95
C ILE A 13 20.84 9.47 13.01
N THR A 14 22.16 9.29 12.87
CA THR A 14 22.97 8.51 13.81
C THR A 14 22.86 9.07 15.23
N THR A 15 22.95 10.40 15.37
CA THR A 15 22.86 11.07 16.67
C THR A 15 21.49 10.88 17.33
N LEU A 16 20.40 11.01 16.55
CA LEU A 16 19.04 10.83 17.05
C LEU A 16 18.78 9.37 17.44
N MET A 17 19.23 8.42 16.63
CA MET A 17 19.07 7.00 16.91
C MET A 17 19.87 6.53 18.13
N GLU A 18 21.12 6.96 18.27
CA GLU A 18 21.95 6.66 19.45
C GLU A 18 21.42 7.38 20.71
N GLY A 19 20.89 8.59 20.52
CA GLY A 19 20.36 9.46 21.56
C GLY A 19 18.94 9.15 22.02
N ALA A 20 18.24 8.20 21.38
CA ALA A 20 16.82 7.95 21.61
C ALA A 20 16.47 7.66 23.08
N ALA A 21 17.38 7.02 23.83
CA ALA A 21 17.18 6.70 25.24
C ALA A 21 17.32 7.91 26.20
N TYR A 22 17.86 9.04 25.73
CA TYR A 22 18.14 10.22 26.55
C TYR A 22 17.88 11.53 25.79
N ILE A 23 16.85 11.53 24.94
CA ILE A 23 16.56 12.60 23.97
C ILE A 23 16.43 13.99 24.62
N ASP A 24 15.90 14.07 25.84
CA ASP A 24 15.76 15.31 26.63
C ASP A 24 17.10 15.97 26.98
N SER A 25 18.20 15.23 26.87
CA SER A 25 19.57 15.68 27.17
C SER A 25 20.50 15.67 25.95
N LEU A 26 19.95 15.39 24.75
CA LEU A 26 20.72 15.25 23.54
C LEU A 26 21.19 16.62 23.03
N ASP A 27 22.50 16.84 22.97
CA ASP A 27 23.05 18.09 22.44
C ASP A 27 23.07 18.09 20.90
N LEU A 28 22.21 18.93 20.33
CA LEU A 28 22.09 19.13 18.88
C LEU A 28 22.69 20.47 18.42
N SER A 29 23.38 21.21 19.31
CA SER A 29 23.94 22.55 19.05
C SER A 29 24.81 22.59 17.79
N ARG A 30 25.65 21.55 17.61
CA ARG A 30 26.51 21.38 16.44
C ARG A 30 25.77 21.38 15.09
N PHE A 31 24.51 20.94 15.05
CA PHE A 31 23.73 20.92 13.82
C PHE A 31 23.16 22.29 13.47
N PHE A 32 22.83 23.11 14.47
CA PHE A 32 22.42 24.49 14.23
C PHE A 32 23.57 25.33 13.65
N GLU A 33 24.81 25.11 14.11
CA GLU A 33 26.01 25.74 13.55
C GLU A 33 26.23 25.37 12.06
N LEU A 34 25.83 24.17 11.67
CA LEU A 34 25.85 23.68 10.28
C LEU A 34 24.63 24.16 9.45
N GLY A 35 23.78 25.03 10.01
CA GLY A 35 22.63 25.60 9.33
C GLY A 35 21.37 24.71 9.31
N VAL A 36 21.37 23.61 10.07
CA VAL A 36 20.18 22.76 10.25
C VAL A 36 19.16 23.49 11.11
N ARG A 37 17.89 23.43 10.72
CA ARG A 37 16.81 24.07 11.49
C ARG A 37 16.09 23.06 12.38
N GLU A 38 15.50 23.55 13.46
CA GLU A 38 14.70 22.74 14.39
C GLU A 38 13.60 21.94 13.66
N LYS A 39 12.88 22.56 12.72
CA LYS A 39 11.90 21.88 11.85
C LYS A 39 12.48 20.70 11.06
N GLN A 40 13.75 20.76 10.66
CA GLN A 40 14.41 19.67 9.96
C GLN A 40 14.75 18.52 10.90
N ILE A 41 15.23 18.85 12.10
CA ILE A 41 15.53 17.88 13.15
C ILE A 41 14.25 17.15 13.56
N GLY A 42 13.20 17.90 13.91
CA GLY A 42 11.91 17.34 14.31
C GLY A 42 11.27 16.48 13.23
N LEU A 43 11.43 16.83 11.94
CA LEU A 43 10.95 15.99 10.85
C LEU A 43 11.75 14.69 10.70
N ILE A 44 13.08 14.72 10.86
CA ILE A 44 13.90 13.49 10.79
C ILE A 44 13.56 12.58 11.97
N ASP A 45 13.49 13.13 13.17
CA ASP A 45 13.15 12.40 14.39
C ASP A 45 11.76 11.76 14.30
N TYR A 46 10.75 12.55 13.91
CA TYR A 46 9.41 12.06 13.65
C TYR A 46 9.40 10.96 12.58
N ALA A 47 10.07 11.17 11.44
CA ALA A 47 10.11 10.18 10.37
C ALA A 47 10.77 8.87 10.82
N ILE A 48 11.85 8.91 11.60
CA ILE A 48 12.48 7.71 12.19
C ILE A 48 11.45 6.95 13.02
N HIS A 49 10.83 7.62 14.00
CA HIS A 49 9.86 6.98 14.90
C HIS A 49 8.66 6.40 14.14
N THR A 50 8.08 7.16 13.23
CA THR A 50 6.92 6.71 12.46
C THR A 50 7.26 5.52 11.57
N LEU A 51 8.45 5.50 10.94
CA LEU A 51 8.87 4.43 10.04
C LEU A 51 9.30 3.16 10.79
N TYR A 52 9.76 3.25 12.03
CA TYR A 52 9.98 2.07 12.86
C TYR A 52 8.68 1.37 13.25
N SER A 53 7.60 2.14 13.44
CA SER A 53 6.25 1.61 13.68
C SER A 53 5.55 1.17 12.39
N HIS A 54 5.80 1.88 11.29
CA HIS A 54 5.11 1.71 10.01
C HIS A 54 6.11 1.76 8.83
N PRO A 55 6.94 0.72 8.64
CA PRO A 55 8.05 0.71 7.67
C PRO A 55 7.60 0.79 6.20
N TYR A 56 6.34 0.46 5.95
CA TYR A 56 5.70 0.47 4.65
C TYR A 56 5.31 1.88 4.17
N LEU A 57 5.26 2.89 5.05
CA LEU A 57 4.88 4.25 4.65
C LEU A 57 5.83 4.81 3.61
N THR A 58 5.29 5.58 2.67
CA THR A 58 6.06 6.27 1.63
C THR A 58 6.11 7.77 1.92
N MET A 59 6.85 8.53 1.12
CA MET A 59 6.88 9.99 1.25
C MET A 59 5.49 10.63 1.10
N ASP A 60 4.57 10.00 0.36
CA ASP A 60 3.21 10.49 0.17
C ASP A 60 2.41 10.51 1.48
N ALA A 61 2.62 9.54 2.39
CA ALA A 61 1.97 9.54 3.70
C ALA A 61 2.31 10.80 4.52
N PHE A 62 3.56 11.25 4.46
CA PHE A 62 3.98 12.50 5.12
C PHE A 62 3.39 13.74 4.43
N ILE A 63 3.15 13.68 3.11
CA ILE A 63 2.46 14.77 2.40
C ILE A 63 1.00 14.87 2.86
N GLU A 64 0.33 13.73 3.02
CA GLU A 64 -1.04 13.65 3.53
C GLU A 64 -1.17 14.16 4.97
N GLU A 65 -0.14 13.97 5.80
CA GLU A 65 -0.03 14.57 7.14
C GLU A 65 0.23 16.09 7.14
N GLY A 66 0.38 16.70 5.97
CA GLY A 66 0.52 18.15 5.81
C GLY A 66 1.95 18.65 5.61
N TYR A 67 2.94 17.77 5.47
CA TYR A 67 4.29 18.19 5.12
C TYR A 67 4.39 18.55 3.64
N SER A 68 4.84 19.78 3.34
CA SER A 68 5.08 20.16 1.95
C SER A 68 6.16 19.30 1.30
N GLN A 69 5.96 18.89 0.05
CA GLN A 69 6.94 18.12 -0.73
C GLN A 69 8.32 18.82 -0.78
N GLN A 70 8.33 20.16 -0.82
CA GLN A 70 9.57 20.93 -0.80
C GLN A 70 10.36 20.76 0.51
N LEU A 71 9.67 20.68 1.65
CA LEU A 71 10.30 20.46 2.95
C LEU A 71 10.86 19.03 3.05
N LEU A 72 10.08 18.04 2.63
CA LEU A 72 10.49 16.63 2.60
C LEU A 72 11.74 16.43 1.72
N ASN A 73 11.72 16.93 0.49
CA ASN A 73 12.87 16.84 -0.43
C ASN A 73 14.13 17.56 0.08
N ARG A 74 13.95 18.66 0.83
CA ARG A 74 15.09 19.41 1.41
C ARG A 74 15.63 18.79 2.69
N THR A 75 14.88 17.92 3.34
CA THR A 75 15.20 17.39 4.68
C THR A 75 15.54 15.91 4.61
N ILE A 76 14.60 15.10 4.14
CA ILE A 76 14.74 13.66 3.99
C ILE A 76 15.52 13.34 2.72
N GLY A 77 15.21 14.00 1.60
CA GLY A 77 15.87 13.76 0.32
C GLY A 77 15.30 12.54 -0.39
N ASP A 78 16.16 11.59 -0.78
CA ASP A 78 15.69 10.31 -1.34
C ASP A 78 15.13 9.46 -0.21
N PHE A 79 13.84 9.14 -0.30
CA PHE A 79 13.10 8.49 0.78
C PHE A 79 13.51 7.03 0.99
N GLU A 80 13.83 6.31 -0.08
CA GLU A 80 14.30 4.92 0.01
C GLU A 80 15.73 4.87 0.55
N GLN A 81 16.58 5.81 0.14
CA GLN A 81 17.90 5.98 0.75
C GLN A 81 17.77 6.29 2.25
N PHE A 82 16.86 7.17 2.64
CA PHE A 82 16.62 7.48 4.05
C PHE A 82 16.18 6.25 4.85
N LYS A 83 15.25 5.45 4.32
CA LYS A 83 14.85 4.17 4.94
C LYS A 83 16.04 3.23 5.16
N SER A 84 16.95 3.14 4.19
CA SER A 84 18.19 2.36 4.32
C SER A 84 19.14 2.96 5.38
N GLU A 85 19.27 4.29 5.43
CA GLU A 85 20.11 4.99 6.42
C GLU A 85 19.64 4.73 7.86
N ILE A 86 18.32 4.61 8.08
CA ILE A 86 17.75 4.27 9.40
C ILE A 86 17.70 2.76 9.66
N GLY A 87 18.16 1.92 8.74
CA GLY A 87 18.26 0.47 8.90
C GLY A 87 16.98 -0.33 8.65
N LEU A 88 15.98 0.25 7.95
CA LEU A 88 14.74 -0.47 7.61
C LEU A 88 14.93 -1.55 6.55
N ASP A 89 16.02 -1.53 5.79
CA ASP A 89 16.41 -2.62 4.89
C ASP A 89 16.58 -3.97 5.63
N ARG A 90 16.77 -3.93 6.95
CA ARG A 90 16.89 -5.10 7.84
C ARG A 90 15.64 -5.37 8.67
N TYR A 91 14.57 -4.61 8.47
CA TYR A 91 13.31 -4.80 9.19
C TYR A 91 12.52 -5.95 8.54
N THR A 92 12.47 -7.10 9.22
CA THR A 92 11.88 -8.34 8.71
C THR A 92 10.43 -8.54 9.18
N LEU A 93 9.71 -9.44 8.53
CA LEU A 93 8.38 -9.86 8.98
C LEU A 93 8.41 -10.38 10.43
N ASP A 94 9.43 -11.15 10.80
CA ASP A 94 9.56 -11.71 12.15
C ASP A 94 9.66 -10.60 13.22
N ARG A 95 10.37 -9.49 12.96
CA ARG A 95 10.41 -8.35 13.88
C ARG A 95 9.05 -7.68 14.04
N TRP A 96 8.31 -7.54 12.94
CA TRP A 96 6.95 -6.99 13.02
C TRP A 96 6.04 -7.91 13.83
N LEU A 97 6.14 -9.22 13.63
CA LEU A 97 5.37 -10.22 14.40
C LEU A 97 5.72 -10.17 15.90
N GLU A 98 7.01 -10.09 16.28
CA GLU A 98 7.42 -9.97 17.69
C GLU A 98 6.77 -8.78 18.41
N GLN A 99 6.44 -7.72 17.67
CA GLN A 99 5.83 -6.49 18.20
C GLN A 99 4.30 -6.50 18.18
N ASN A 100 3.68 -7.35 17.36
CA ASN A 100 2.24 -7.29 17.04
C ASN A 100 1.50 -8.64 17.15
N ASP A 101 2.19 -9.72 17.51
CA ASP A 101 1.59 -11.04 17.71
C ASP A 101 0.86 -11.09 19.06
N ASP A 102 -0.44 -10.80 19.02
CA ASP A 102 -1.32 -11.07 20.14
C ASP A 102 -1.53 -12.59 20.24
N ALA A 103 -1.28 -13.16 21.42
CA ALA A 103 -1.35 -14.60 21.74
C ALA A 103 -2.73 -15.28 21.54
N SER A 104 -3.64 -14.65 20.79
CA SER A 104 -5.04 -15.01 20.57
C SER A 104 -5.29 -15.98 19.41
N GLY A 105 -4.30 -16.31 18.57
CA GLY A 105 -4.41 -17.34 17.54
C GLY A 105 -3.87 -16.93 16.17
N ASP A 106 -4.75 -16.48 15.27
CA ASP A 106 -4.38 -16.02 13.92
C ASP A 106 -3.88 -14.57 13.97
N VAL A 107 -2.73 -14.29 13.35
CA VAL A 107 -2.20 -12.93 13.23
C VAL A 107 -3.12 -12.12 12.31
N CYS A 108 -3.66 -11.01 12.80
CA CYS A 108 -4.38 -10.05 11.97
C CYS A 108 -3.43 -8.94 11.51
N MET A 109 -3.19 -8.87 10.20
CA MET A 109 -2.21 -8.00 9.59
C MET A 109 -2.89 -6.89 8.76
N PRO A 110 -2.58 -5.61 8.97
CA PRO A 110 -3.03 -4.54 8.08
C PRO A 110 -2.59 -4.79 6.62
N TYR A 111 -3.41 -4.37 5.65
CA TYR A 111 -3.09 -4.62 4.24
C TYR A 111 -1.75 -4.02 3.81
N GLU A 112 -1.42 -2.83 4.29
CA GLU A 112 -0.19 -2.11 3.96
C GLU A 112 1.06 -2.87 4.47
N VAL A 113 0.95 -3.47 5.66
CA VAL A 113 1.97 -4.38 6.21
C VAL A 113 2.10 -5.62 5.33
N TYR A 114 0.96 -6.21 4.94
CA TYR A 114 0.94 -7.36 4.04
C TYR A 114 1.58 -7.02 2.69
N GLN A 115 1.33 -5.85 2.11
CA GLN A 115 1.93 -5.45 0.84
C GLN A 115 3.46 -5.37 0.93
N TYR A 116 3.97 -4.81 2.02
CA TYR A 116 5.40 -4.68 2.27
C TYR A 116 6.06 -6.06 2.44
N PHE A 117 5.48 -6.94 3.25
CA PHE A 117 6.00 -8.28 3.51
C PHE A 117 5.43 -9.38 2.61
N ALA A 118 4.75 -9.04 1.51
CA ALA A 118 4.03 -10.02 0.70
C ALA A 118 4.89 -11.22 0.27
N PRO A 119 6.18 -11.07 -0.13
CA PRO A 119 7.04 -12.21 -0.42
C PRO A 119 7.26 -13.14 0.78
N GLU A 120 7.58 -12.59 1.95
CA GLU A 120 7.85 -13.34 3.19
C GLU A 120 6.57 -14.00 3.71
N VAL A 121 5.47 -13.25 3.78
CA VAL A 121 4.16 -13.74 4.23
C VAL A 121 3.72 -14.91 3.36
N ARG A 122 3.81 -14.76 2.03
CA ARG A 122 3.40 -15.84 1.13
C ARG A 122 4.32 -17.06 1.22
N ALA A 123 5.63 -16.87 1.38
CA ALA A 123 6.55 -17.98 1.55
C ALA A 123 6.28 -18.78 2.82
N LYS A 124 5.91 -18.12 3.92
CA LYS A 124 5.70 -18.73 5.25
C LYS A 124 4.28 -19.27 5.46
N TYR A 125 3.26 -18.57 4.95
CA TYR A 125 1.86 -18.80 5.33
C TYR A 125 0.94 -19.19 4.18
N LEU A 126 1.35 -19.08 2.92
CA LEU A 126 0.46 -19.42 1.79
C LEU A 126 0.40 -20.93 1.56
N SER A 127 -0.78 -21.50 1.72
CA SER A 127 -1.09 -22.89 1.34
C SER A 127 -2.05 -22.89 0.16
N GLY A 128 -1.53 -23.15 -1.04
CA GLY A 128 -2.27 -22.96 -2.29
C GLY A 128 -2.56 -21.48 -2.56
N LEU A 129 -3.83 -21.06 -2.41
CA LEU A 129 -4.28 -19.68 -2.60
C LEU A 129 -4.79 -19.03 -1.30
N ILE A 130 -4.59 -19.69 -0.15
CA ILE A 130 -5.15 -19.30 1.14
C ILE A 130 -4.03 -19.16 2.17
N LEU A 131 -4.00 -18.05 2.88
CA LEU A 131 -3.09 -17.83 4.01
C LEU A 131 -3.53 -18.67 5.23
N LYS A 132 -2.58 -19.28 5.92
CA LYS A 132 -2.80 -20.11 7.12
C LYS A 132 -2.10 -19.47 8.31
N GLY A 133 -2.82 -19.25 9.41
CA GLY A 133 -2.29 -18.58 10.60
C GLY A 133 -2.16 -17.06 10.48
N VAL A 134 -2.52 -16.49 9.32
CA VAL A 134 -2.51 -15.04 9.07
C VAL A 134 -3.79 -14.66 8.34
N ARG A 135 -4.40 -13.56 8.77
CA ARG A 135 -5.50 -12.88 8.09
C ARG A 135 -5.08 -11.46 7.78
N VAL A 136 -5.44 -10.96 6.62
CA VAL A 136 -5.14 -9.61 6.19
C VAL A 136 -6.40 -8.76 6.29
N GLN A 137 -6.30 -7.62 6.94
CA GLN A 137 -7.38 -6.67 7.11
C GLN A 137 -7.57 -5.86 5.82
N LEU A 138 -8.74 -5.99 5.21
CA LEU A 138 -9.16 -5.30 3.98
C LEU A 138 -10.45 -4.54 4.29
N GLY A 139 -10.32 -3.24 4.57
CA GLY A 139 -11.44 -2.45 5.09
C GLY A 139 -11.92 -2.98 6.45
N SER A 140 -13.20 -3.33 6.54
CA SER A 140 -13.82 -3.89 7.76
C SER A 140 -13.65 -5.40 7.92
N GLU A 141 -13.12 -6.10 6.91
CA GLU A 141 -13.01 -7.56 6.90
C GLU A 141 -11.57 -8.02 7.15
N SER A 142 -11.40 -9.19 7.77
CA SER A 142 -10.10 -9.86 7.94
C SER A 142 -10.10 -11.21 7.23
N LEU A 143 -9.38 -11.27 6.11
CA LEU A 143 -9.48 -12.35 5.13
C LEU A 143 -8.19 -13.15 5.01
N ALA A 144 -8.29 -14.45 4.76
CA ALA A 144 -7.15 -15.31 4.44
C ALA A 144 -6.92 -15.45 2.92
N CYS A 145 -7.92 -15.08 2.12
CA CYS A 145 -7.92 -15.09 0.66
C CYS A 145 -9.06 -14.19 0.15
N ILE A 146 -8.96 -13.69 -1.08
CA ILE A 146 -10.10 -13.11 -1.78
C ILE A 146 -10.94 -14.22 -2.38
N ARG A 147 -12.26 -14.12 -2.29
CA ARG A 147 -13.18 -15.02 -3.00
C ARG A 147 -13.89 -14.22 -4.06
N LEU A 148 -13.74 -14.66 -5.31
CA LEU A 148 -14.58 -14.18 -6.40
C LEU A 148 -16.04 -14.59 -6.16
N LYS A 149 -16.99 -13.91 -6.81
CA LYS A 149 -18.45 -14.16 -6.68
C LYS A 149 -18.83 -15.62 -6.98
N CYS A 150 -18.05 -16.33 -7.78
CA CYS A 150 -18.21 -17.78 -8.04
C CYS A 150 -17.66 -18.70 -6.93
N GLY A 151 -17.18 -18.15 -5.81
CA GLY A 151 -16.60 -18.88 -4.69
C GLY A 151 -15.12 -19.25 -4.85
N THR A 152 -14.54 -19.05 -6.04
CA THR A 152 -13.14 -19.39 -6.34
C THR A 152 -12.18 -18.55 -5.49
N PRO A 153 -11.31 -19.18 -4.69
CA PRO A 153 -10.35 -18.45 -3.86
C PRO A 153 -9.16 -17.97 -4.68
N PHE A 154 -8.63 -16.81 -4.34
CA PHE A 154 -7.39 -16.23 -4.81
C PHE A 154 -6.55 -15.73 -3.64
N ALA A 155 -5.23 -15.79 -3.80
CA ALA A 155 -4.34 -15.12 -2.86
C ALA A 155 -4.70 -13.62 -2.82
N ILE A 156 -4.48 -12.97 -1.67
CA ILE A 156 -4.76 -11.54 -1.53
C ILE A 156 -3.78 -10.78 -2.45
N PRO A 157 -4.25 -9.97 -3.42
CA PRO A 157 -3.36 -9.21 -4.30
C PRO A 157 -2.40 -8.35 -3.48
N LYS A 158 -1.13 -8.24 -3.87
CA LYS A 158 -0.18 -7.34 -3.17
C LYS A 158 -0.09 -5.96 -3.80
N ASN A 159 -0.62 -5.78 -5.02
CA ASN A 159 -0.58 -4.54 -5.77
C ASN A 159 -1.60 -4.54 -6.91
N THR A 160 -1.75 -3.39 -7.57
CA THR A 160 -2.67 -3.20 -8.72
C THR A 160 -2.37 -4.13 -9.89
N ALA A 161 -1.11 -4.53 -10.10
CA ALA A 161 -0.76 -5.46 -11.18
C ALA A 161 -1.35 -6.86 -10.96
N GLU A 162 -1.38 -7.34 -9.72
CA GLU A 162 -2.01 -8.63 -9.40
C GLU A 162 -3.54 -8.55 -9.46
N ILE A 163 -4.15 -7.42 -9.07
CA ILE A 163 -5.58 -7.17 -9.27
C ILE A 163 -5.92 -7.24 -10.77
N ALA A 164 -5.15 -6.53 -11.60
CA ALA A 164 -5.32 -6.54 -13.05
C ALA A 164 -5.19 -7.96 -13.63
N PHE A 165 -4.23 -8.74 -13.14
CA PHE A 165 -4.04 -10.14 -13.55
C PHE A 165 -5.25 -11.01 -13.18
N TYR A 166 -5.81 -10.88 -11.98
CA TYR A 166 -6.99 -11.64 -11.58
C TYR A 166 -8.22 -11.25 -12.40
N LEU A 167 -8.36 -9.95 -12.70
CA LEU A 167 -9.40 -9.44 -13.58
C LEU A 167 -9.26 -10.00 -15.00
N GLN A 168 -8.05 -10.05 -15.56
CA GLN A 168 -7.77 -10.68 -16.86
C GLN A 168 -8.17 -12.17 -16.87
N ILE A 169 -7.83 -12.94 -15.83
CA ILE A 169 -8.23 -14.35 -15.71
C ILE A 169 -9.76 -14.48 -15.70
N SER A 170 -10.45 -13.62 -14.95
CA SER A 170 -11.92 -13.62 -14.90
C SER A 170 -12.59 -13.33 -16.25
N ARG A 171 -11.83 -12.84 -17.23
CA ARG A 171 -12.26 -12.44 -18.58
C ARG A 171 -11.51 -13.16 -19.70
N PHE A 172 -10.75 -14.20 -19.38
CA PHE A 172 -9.96 -14.94 -20.37
C PHE A 172 -10.85 -15.45 -21.52
N GLY A 173 -10.44 -15.20 -22.76
CA GLY A 173 -11.17 -15.60 -23.97
C GLY A 173 -12.32 -14.68 -24.40
N HIS A 174 -12.60 -13.58 -23.68
CA HIS A 174 -13.65 -12.61 -24.06
C HIS A 174 -13.12 -11.41 -24.88
N TYR A 175 -11.81 -11.11 -24.79
CA TYR A 175 -11.20 -9.98 -25.48
C TYR A 175 -10.02 -10.44 -26.32
N SER A 176 -9.93 -9.89 -27.53
CA SER A 176 -8.78 -10.09 -28.44
C SER A 176 -7.54 -9.31 -28.00
N GLN A 177 -7.71 -8.28 -27.15
CA GLN A 177 -6.64 -7.43 -26.65
C GLN A 177 -6.80 -7.21 -25.14
N MET A 178 -5.74 -7.51 -24.40
CA MET A 178 -5.61 -7.24 -22.97
C MET A 178 -4.25 -6.61 -22.71
N HIS A 179 -4.23 -5.41 -22.14
CA HIS A 179 -2.99 -4.71 -21.82
C HIS A 179 -3.11 -3.97 -20.50
N PHE A 180 -2.15 -4.16 -19.60
CA PHE A 180 -2.09 -3.43 -18.33
C PHE A 180 -0.93 -2.44 -18.34
N SER A 181 -1.25 -1.15 -18.24
CA SER A 181 -0.28 -0.08 -18.04
C SER A 181 -0.02 0.09 -16.54
N ARG A 182 1.19 -0.26 -16.09
CA ARG A 182 1.59 -0.08 -14.68
C ARG A 182 1.68 1.39 -14.27
N SER A 183 2.14 2.26 -15.17
CA SER A 183 2.30 3.69 -14.89
C SER A 183 0.95 4.40 -14.71
N GLU A 184 -0.07 3.98 -15.47
CA GLU A 184 -1.42 4.52 -15.34
C GLU A 184 -2.29 3.72 -14.37
N SER A 185 -1.85 2.53 -13.96
CA SER A 185 -2.69 1.51 -13.31
C SER A 185 -4.00 1.26 -14.06
N VAL A 186 -3.94 1.21 -15.39
CA VAL A 186 -5.11 0.99 -16.27
C VAL A 186 -4.98 -0.34 -17.00
N LEU A 187 -6.03 -1.15 -16.92
CA LEU A 187 -6.25 -2.33 -17.73
C LEU A 187 -7.17 -1.99 -18.90
N THR A 188 -6.66 -2.17 -20.12
CA THR A 188 -7.44 -2.07 -21.35
C THR A 188 -7.92 -3.46 -21.76
N LEU A 189 -9.24 -3.63 -21.89
CA LEU A 189 -9.91 -4.84 -22.38
C LEU A 189 -10.74 -4.49 -23.62
N GLY A 190 -10.22 -4.77 -24.82
CA GLY A 190 -10.83 -4.29 -26.06
C GLY A 190 -10.88 -2.75 -26.11
N SER A 191 -12.08 -2.17 -26.28
CA SER A 191 -12.30 -0.72 -26.24
C SER A 191 -12.47 -0.15 -24.83
N ASN A 192 -12.62 -1.01 -23.82
CA ASN A 192 -12.92 -0.59 -22.47
C ASN A 192 -11.64 -0.34 -21.67
N ARG A 193 -11.64 0.75 -20.91
CA ARG A 193 -10.57 1.14 -20.01
C ARG A 193 -11.03 0.97 -18.57
N ILE A 194 -10.21 0.29 -17.78
CA ILE A 194 -10.50 -0.04 -16.39
C ILE A 194 -9.34 0.46 -15.53
N GLU A 195 -9.59 1.49 -14.73
CA GLU A 195 -8.68 1.95 -13.69
C GLU A 195 -8.64 0.91 -12.56
N ILE A 196 -7.45 0.52 -12.15
CA ILE A 196 -7.23 -0.48 -11.11
C ILE A 196 -6.69 0.22 -9.87
N CYS A 197 -7.42 0.13 -8.78
CA CYS A 197 -7.11 0.77 -7.52
C CYS A 197 -6.95 -0.27 -6.40
N ILE A 198 -6.20 0.07 -5.34
CA ILE A 198 -6.31 -0.68 -4.10
C ILE A 198 -7.58 -0.24 -3.38
N TYR A 199 -7.70 1.06 -3.11
CA TYR A 199 -8.85 1.65 -2.43
C TYR A 199 -9.75 2.37 -3.44
N ALA A 200 -11.06 2.31 -3.25
CA ALA A 200 -12.02 2.96 -4.12
C ALA A 200 -11.84 4.50 -4.18
N SER A 201 -11.42 5.12 -3.08
CA SER A 201 -11.09 6.55 -3.00
C SER A 201 -9.95 6.99 -3.92
N GLN A 202 -9.09 6.07 -4.36
CA GLN A 202 -7.96 6.35 -5.26
C GLN A 202 -8.39 6.57 -6.72
N ALA A 203 -9.66 6.34 -7.06
CA ALA A 203 -10.17 6.42 -8.43
C ALA A 203 -10.12 7.85 -8.97
N LYS A 204 -9.22 8.13 -9.92
CA LYS A 204 -9.01 9.50 -10.44
C LYS A 204 -9.81 9.76 -11.70
N ARG A 205 -10.06 8.75 -12.54
CA ARG A 205 -10.59 8.95 -13.90
C ARG A 205 -12.11 8.79 -13.93
N THR A 206 -12.83 9.82 -14.33
CA THR A 206 -14.31 9.83 -14.31
C THR A 206 -14.93 9.07 -15.45
N GLU A 207 -14.20 8.87 -16.55
CA GLU A 207 -14.70 8.24 -17.78
C GLU A 207 -14.37 6.74 -17.86
N ASP A 208 -13.42 6.26 -17.05
CA ASP A 208 -13.02 4.85 -17.01
C ASP A 208 -13.90 4.08 -16.00
N TYR A 209 -14.07 2.77 -16.22
CA TYR A 209 -14.56 1.88 -15.16
C TYR A 209 -13.49 1.74 -14.08
N THR A 210 -13.87 1.45 -12.84
CA THR A 210 -12.89 1.25 -11.77
C THR A 210 -13.09 -0.10 -11.11
N VAL A 211 -11.98 -0.81 -10.89
CA VAL A 211 -11.95 -2.00 -10.03
C VAL A 211 -11.03 -1.75 -8.86
N CYS A 212 -11.54 -1.91 -7.65
CA CYS A 212 -10.82 -1.75 -6.40
C CYS A 212 -10.71 -3.07 -5.62
N LEU A 213 -9.76 -3.16 -4.69
CA LEU A 213 -9.69 -4.25 -3.72
C LEU A 213 -10.52 -3.95 -2.47
N ILE A 214 -10.48 -2.71 -1.99
CA ILE A 214 -11.11 -2.22 -0.77
C ILE A 214 -12.09 -1.09 -1.13
N ASP A 215 -13.35 -1.23 -0.75
CA ASP A 215 -14.33 -0.16 -0.86
C ASP A 215 -14.34 0.68 0.42
N ASP A 216 -13.58 1.78 0.42
CA ASP A 216 -13.45 2.72 1.54
C ASP A 216 -14.38 3.94 1.40
N ARG A 217 -15.31 3.93 0.44
CA ARG A 217 -16.21 5.06 0.19
C ARG A 217 -17.24 5.27 1.30
N GLU A 218 -17.61 4.24 2.06
CA GLU A 218 -18.52 4.44 3.20
C GLU A 218 -17.89 5.29 4.32
N LEU A 219 -16.56 5.42 4.35
CA LEU A 219 -15.80 6.24 5.29
C LEU A 219 -15.68 7.71 4.83
N HIS A 220 -16.02 8.01 3.57
CA HIS A 220 -15.86 9.33 2.94
C HIS A 220 -17.16 9.75 2.20
N ASP A 221 -17.80 10.83 2.65
CA ASP A 221 -19.06 11.42 2.15
C ASP A 221 -19.63 10.84 0.83
N VAL A 222 -20.76 10.13 0.98
CA VAL A 222 -21.51 9.33 -0.03
C VAL A 222 -21.94 10.14 -1.28
N GLN A 223 -21.86 11.46 -1.26
CA GLN A 223 -22.36 12.34 -2.32
C GLN A 223 -21.56 12.30 -3.64
N LYS A 224 -20.42 11.60 -3.69
CA LYS A 224 -19.57 11.46 -4.89
C LYS A 224 -19.30 10.00 -5.30
N ALA A 225 -20.10 9.04 -4.85
CA ALA A 225 -19.91 7.65 -5.26
C ALA A 225 -20.09 7.52 -6.79
N LYS A 226 -18.98 7.29 -7.52
CA LYS A 226 -19.06 6.96 -8.94
C LYS A 226 -19.87 5.66 -9.11
N PRO A 227 -20.87 5.61 -10.01
CA PRO A 227 -21.67 4.42 -10.24
C PRO A 227 -20.89 3.26 -10.91
N SER A 228 -19.64 3.50 -11.32
CA SER A 228 -18.80 2.58 -12.10
C SER A 228 -17.63 1.95 -11.32
N ILE A 229 -17.66 1.99 -9.98
CA ILE A 229 -16.65 1.33 -9.13
C ILE A 229 -17.17 -0.04 -8.69
N PHE A 230 -16.38 -1.08 -8.97
CA PHE A 230 -16.62 -2.46 -8.61
C PHE A 230 -15.52 -2.97 -7.70
N MET A 231 -15.84 -3.91 -6.81
CA MET A 231 -14.82 -4.63 -6.06
C MET A 231 -14.32 -5.83 -6.86
N LEU A 232 -13.06 -6.20 -6.68
CA LEU A 232 -12.48 -7.37 -7.33
C LEU A 232 -13.27 -8.66 -7.05
N GLN A 233 -13.86 -8.78 -5.85
CA GLN A 233 -14.68 -9.93 -5.47
C GLN A 233 -16.01 -10.04 -6.24
N ASP A 234 -16.50 -8.96 -6.85
CA ASP A 234 -17.74 -8.97 -7.62
C ASP A 234 -17.61 -9.77 -8.94
N PHE A 235 -16.37 -10.02 -9.37
CA PHE A 235 -16.06 -10.75 -10.58
C PHE A 235 -16.13 -12.27 -10.36
N SER A 236 -16.33 -13.03 -11.43
CA SER A 236 -16.28 -14.50 -11.43
C SER A 236 -15.37 -15.02 -12.54
N ILE A 237 -14.66 -16.13 -12.31
CA ILE A 237 -14.10 -16.90 -13.43
C ILE A 237 -15.25 -17.63 -14.11
N LYS A 238 -15.27 -17.65 -15.45
CA LYS A 238 -16.24 -18.43 -16.22
C LYS A 238 -15.98 -19.93 -16.04
N HIS A 239 -16.51 -20.52 -14.98
CA HIS A 239 -16.59 -21.96 -14.80
C HIS A 239 -17.83 -22.51 -15.51
N THR A 240 -17.83 -22.61 -16.84
CA THR A 240 -18.88 -23.33 -17.61
C THR A 240 -20.37 -22.94 -17.38
N SER A 241 -20.70 -21.99 -16.50
CA SER A 241 -22.07 -21.74 -16.02
C SER A 241 -22.61 -20.31 -16.24
N GLY A 242 -21.90 -19.42 -16.95
CA GLY A 242 -22.51 -18.20 -17.50
C GLY A 242 -22.81 -17.01 -16.56
N ILE A 243 -22.30 -17.00 -15.32
CA ILE A 243 -22.79 -16.10 -14.24
C ILE A 243 -22.34 -14.61 -14.33
N ASN A 244 -21.50 -14.21 -15.28
CA ASN A 244 -21.02 -12.82 -15.38
C ASN A 244 -21.93 -11.86 -16.19
N GLU A 245 -23.04 -12.33 -16.74
CA GLU A 245 -23.78 -11.59 -17.78
C GLU A 245 -24.25 -10.20 -17.33
N GLU A 246 -24.79 -10.05 -16.12
CA GLU A 246 -25.26 -8.75 -15.61
C GLU A 246 -24.12 -7.76 -15.38
N CYS A 247 -23.05 -8.15 -14.69
CA CYS A 247 -21.90 -7.26 -14.48
C CYS A 247 -21.22 -6.88 -15.81
N LEU A 248 -21.21 -7.80 -16.78
CA LEU A 248 -20.66 -7.51 -18.10
C LEU A 248 -21.54 -6.56 -18.92
N LYS A 249 -22.88 -6.68 -18.83
CA LYS A 249 -23.81 -5.72 -19.45
C LYS A 249 -23.63 -4.33 -18.86
N VAL A 250 -23.49 -4.21 -17.54
CA VAL A 250 -23.25 -2.93 -16.85
C VAL A 250 -21.92 -2.30 -17.26
N LEU A 251 -20.89 -3.12 -17.51
CA LEU A 251 -19.58 -2.67 -17.98
C LEU A 251 -19.50 -2.43 -19.51
N GLY A 252 -20.59 -2.61 -20.27
CA GLY A 252 -20.57 -2.50 -21.74
C GLY A 252 -19.61 -3.49 -22.41
N LEU A 253 -19.46 -4.66 -21.80
CA LEU A 253 -18.43 -5.66 -22.10
C LEU A 253 -18.97 -6.87 -22.87
N ILE A 254 -20.30 -6.97 -23.00
CA ILE A 254 -21.11 -7.74 -23.96
C ILE A 254 -22.44 -7.01 -24.17
#